data_AF-I4VMJ5-F1
#
_entry.id   AF-I4VMJ5-F1
#
_cell.length_a   1.000
_cell.length_b   1.000
_cell.length_c   1.000
_cell.angle_alpha   90.00
_cell.angle_beta   90.00
_cell.angle_gamma   90.00
#
_symmetry.space_group_name_H-M   'P 1'
#
loop_
_entity.id
_entity.type
_entity.pdbx_description
1 polymer ?
#
loop_
_entity_poly.entity_id
_entity_poly.type
_entity_poly.pdbx_seq_one_letter_code
_entity_poly.pdbx_strand_id
1 'polypeptide(L)'
;MKACATGLLFGVALGTLAGCHGSSQAVMSISKMPAQAASARQPAASPTADAPTRLDRLFVHDAIGSNIAWFESIAGPAMQMLDNGDGSQARLYRVDGCHVMATATGSTISALTLQLAPRCSVPLSAMLPNAPAMNLATLRFAALFKAGASDIGLACAGFAECGNASDPSVQASLGGSQADGFLMVDFSGSITTDADVAALQQVMAIEATRLGKSGPDLDAAAYDHDPQLPALIQARLGNVKVDTITFHASP
;
A
#
# COMPACT_ATOMS: atom_id res chain seq x y z
N MET A 1 -0.58 -29.36 41.40
CA MET A 1 -0.92 -28.48 42.54
C MET A 1 -0.12 -27.19 42.42
N LYS A 2 -0.77 -26.03 42.67
CA LYS A 2 -0.28 -24.61 42.68
C LYS A 2 -0.19 -23.94 41.28
N ALA A 3 -1.20 -23.17 40.83
CA ALA A 3 -1.62 -21.78 41.17
C ALA A 3 -0.67 -20.73 40.53
N CYS A 4 -1.01 -19.92 39.51
CA CYS A 4 -2.09 -18.93 39.28
C CYS A 4 -1.97 -17.64 40.15
N ALA A 5 -1.54 -16.54 39.53
CA ALA A 5 -1.63 -15.13 39.98
C ALA A 5 -1.40 -14.26 38.73
N THR A 6 -2.38 -13.62 38.08
CA THR A 6 -3.34 -12.58 38.49
C THR A 6 -2.67 -11.33 39.05
N GLY A 7 -2.69 -10.24 38.27
CA GLY A 7 -2.19 -8.91 38.64
C GLY A 7 -2.54 -7.87 37.59
N LEU A 8 -3.83 -7.56 37.46
CA LEU A 8 -4.41 -6.52 36.61
C LEU A 8 -4.96 -5.44 37.54
N LEU A 9 -4.55 -4.17 37.40
CA LEU A 9 -5.30 -3.02 37.90
C LEU A 9 -4.95 -1.76 37.10
N PHE A 10 -5.88 -1.38 36.22
CA PHE A 10 -6.05 -0.06 35.61
C PHE A 10 -6.69 0.89 36.62
N GLY A 11 -6.31 2.17 36.60
CA GLY A 11 -6.99 3.24 37.34
C GLY A 11 -6.86 4.59 36.66
N VAL A 12 -7.87 4.98 35.89
CA VAL A 12 -8.07 6.35 35.35
C VAL A 12 -9.54 6.72 35.57
N ALA A 13 -9.78 7.89 36.19
CA ALA A 13 -11.08 8.59 36.19
C ALA A 13 -10.80 10.09 36.35
N LEU A 14 -10.80 10.86 35.26
CA LEU A 14 -11.87 11.76 34.80
C LEU A 14 -12.48 12.68 35.86
N GLY A 15 -12.07 13.95 35.83
CA GLY A 15 -12.72 15.06 36.53
C GLY A 15 -13.70 15.80 35.60
N THR A 16 -14.93 15.96 36.07
CA THR A 16 -16.02 16.71 35.43
C THR A 16 -15.99 18.19 35.81
N LEU A 17 -16.10 19.10 34.84
CA LEU A 17 -16.38 20.52 35.05
C LEU A 17 -17.85 20.81 34.74
N ALA A 18 -18.59 21.37 35.71
CA ALA A 18 -19.92 21.93 35.53
C ALA A 18 -19.99 23.30 36.21
N GLY A 19 -20.42 24.34 35.49
CA GLY A 19 -20.55 25.70 35.99
C GLY A 19 -21.52 26.55 35.17
N CYS A 20 -22.77 26.55 35.63
CA CYS A 20 -23.84 27.57 35.66
C CYS A 20 -23.81 28.86 34.80
N HIS A 21 -24.92 29.02 34.06
CA HIS A 21 -25.94 30.10 34.09
C HIS A 21 -25.53 31.58 33.98
N GLY A 22 -26.21 32.27 33.05
CA GLY A 22 -26.34 33.73 33.05
C GLY A 22 -27.19 34.27 31.89
N SER A 23 -28.52 34.33 32.10
CA SER A 23 -29.48 34.99 31.21
C SER A 23 -29.40 36.52 31.32
N SER A 24 -29.55 37.24 30.20
CA SER A 24 -30.16 38.57 30.18
C SER A 24 -30.67 38.93 28.79
N GLN A 25 -31.97 39.20 28.73
CA GLN A 25 -32.67 39.78 27.60
C GLN A 25 -32.40 41.28 27.55
N ALA A 26 -32.17 41.82 26.36
CA ALA A 26 -32.38 43.23 26.08
C ALA A 26 -33.33 43.34 24.88
N VAL A 27 -34.53 43.83 25.18
CA VAL A 27 -35.55 44.27 24.24
C VAL A 27 -35.11 45.61 23.66
N MET A 28 -35.25 45.85 22.36
CA MET A 28 -36.00 47.00 21.81
C MET A 28 -35.85 47.19 20.31
N SER A 29 -36.99 47.63 19.76
CA SER A 29 -37.17 48.54 18.64
C SER A 29 -37.16 48.00 17.21
N ILE A 30 -38.41 47.89 16.74
CA ILE A 30 -38.87 47.83 15.37
C ILE A 30 -38.45 49.09 14.63
N SER A 31 -37.78 48.93 13.50
CA SER A 31 -37.62 49.98 12.48
C SER A 31 -37.74 49.37 11.08
N LYS A 32 -38.90 49.64 10.47
CA LYS A 32 -39.12 49.97 9.05
C LYS A 32 -38.20 49.26 8.02
N MET A 33 -38.66 48.14 7.48
CA MET A 33 -38.12 47.54 6.26
C MET A 33 -38.71 48.21 5.00
N PRO A 34 -37.88 48.71 4.07
CA PRO A 34 -38.27 48.81 2.66
C PRO A 34 -38.13 47.43 1.99
N ALA A 35 -39.03 47.15 1.04
CA ALA A 35 -39.03 45.94 0.24
C ALA A 35 -37.69 45.75 -0.48
N GLN A 36 -36.99 44.64 -0.19
CA GLN A 36 -35.82 44.19 -0.93
C GLN A 36 -36.18 42.98 -1.79
N ALA A 37 -35.76 43.10 -3.05
CA ALA A 37 -35.98 42.18 -4.15
C ALA A 37 -35.57 40.74 -3.83
N ALA A 38 -36.34 39.81 -4.40
CA ALA A 38 -36.06 38.39 -4.38
C ALA A 38 -34.64 38.09 -4.88
N SER A 39 -33.76 37.71 -3.95
CA SER A 39 -32.43 37.19 -4.28
C SER A 39 -32.61 35.77 -4.82
N ALA A 40 -32.27 35.59 -6.09
CA ALA A 40 -32.26 34.30 -6.75
C ALA A 40 -31.33 33.35 -5.97
N ARG A 41 -31.86 32.20 -5.58
CA ARG A 41 -31.14 31.13 -4.90
C ARG A 41 -30.05 30.62 -5.86
N GLN A 42 -28.80 31.03 -5.65
CA GLN A 42 -27.67 30.42 -6.35
C GLN A 42 -27.65 28.91 -6.05
N PRO A 43 -27.51 28.04 -7.07
CA PRO A 43 -27.29 26.62 -6.86
C PRO A 43 -26.01 26.45 -6.03
N ALA A 44 -26.08 25.62 -4.99
CA ALA A 44 -24.90 25.19 -4.24
C ALA A 44 -23.91 24.59 -5.23
N ALA A 45 -22.71 25.16 -5.29
CA ALA A 45 -21.61 24.60 -6.04
C ALA A 45 -21.35 23.17 -5.54
N SER A 46 -21.30 22.23 -6.47
CA SER A 46 -20.82 20.87 -6.26
C SER A 46 -19.44 20.90 -5.58
N PRO A 47 -19.08 19.90 -4.75
CA PRO A 47 -17.78 19.88 -4.09
C PRO A 47 -16.66 19.93 -5.14
N THR A 48 -15.81 20.94 -5.03
CA THR A 48 -14.57 21.09 -5.79
C THR A 48 -13.72 19.84 -5.62
N ALA A 49 -13.21 19.30 -6.73
CA ALA A 49 -12.16 18.28 -6.70
C ALA A 49 -11.02 18.78 -5.82
N ASP A 50 -10.69 18.02 -4.77
CA ASP A 50 -9.58 18.34 -3.88
C ASP A 50 -8.29 18.46 -4.70
N ALA A 51 -7.48 19.48 -4.40
CA ALA A 51 -6.19 19.66 -5.04
C ALA A 51 -5.31 18.41 -4.83
N PRO A 52 -4.47 18.02 -5.81
CA PRO A 52 -3.65 16.82 -5.72
C PRO A 52 -2.71 16.91 -4.51
N THR A 53 -2.63 15.82 -3.75
CA THR A 53 -1.78 15.71 -2.55
C THR A 53 -0.29 15.75 -2.92
N ARG A 54 0.61 15.84 -1.93
CA ARG A 54 2.05 15.70 -2.22
C ARG A 54 2.35 14.29 -2.69
N LEU A 55 1.68 13.30 -2.10
CA LEU A 55 1.77 11.91 -2.51
C LEU A 55 1.41 11.73 -4.00
N ASP A 56 0.28 12.31 -4.44
CA ASP A 56 -0.15 12.22 -5.86
C ASP A 56 0.88 12.83 -6.82
N ARG A 57 1.60 13.87 -6.39
CA ARG A 57 2.65 14.52 -7.21
C ARG A 57 3.94 13.70 -7.30
N LEU A 58 4.18 12.79 -6.37
CA LEU A 58 5.37 11.92 -6.38
C LEU A 58 5.15 10.65 -7.19
N PHE A 59 3.91 10.16 -7.25
CA PHE A 59 3.55 8.95 -7.99
C PHE A 59 2.95 9.33 -9.35
N VAL A 60 3.75 10.00 -10.16
CA VAL A 60 3.49 10.30 -11.56
C VAL A 60 4.54 9.61 -12.44
N HIS A 61 4.16 9.28 -13.67
CA HIS A 61 5.03 8.58 -14.62
C HIS A 61 6.47 9.13 -14.68
N ASP A 62 6.63 10.46 -14.77
CA ASP A 62 7.92 11.14 -14.90
C ASP A 62 8.78 11.12 -13.60
N ALA A 63 8.26 10.61 -12.49
CA ALA A 63 9.01 10.56 -11.23
C ALA A 63 10.13 9.52 -11.29
N ILE A 64 9.94 8.42 -12.04
CA ILE A 64 11.01 7.46 -12.35
C ILE A 64 11.90 8.10 -13.41
N GLY A 65 13.22 8.13 -13.17
CA GLY A 65 14.17 8.86 -14.00
C GLY A 65 14.37 10.32 -13.59
N SER A 66 13.61 10.83 -12.63
CA SER A 66 13.80 12.19 -12.10
C SER A 66 15.02 12.30 -11.17
N ASN A 67 15.54 13.52 -11.00
CA ASN A 67 16.63 13.77 -10.04
C ASN A 67 16.12 13.75 -8.60
N ILE A 68 16.90 13.18 -7.67
CA ILE A 68 16.63 13.18 -6.23
C ILE A 68 16.30 14.58 -5.72
N ALA A 69 17.01 15.63 -6.13
CA ALA A 69 16.77 17.00 -5.68
C ALA A 69 15.37 17.51 -6.06
N TRP A 70 14.86 17.13 -7.24
CA TRP A 70 13.49 17.42 -7.63
C TRP A 70 12.50 16.64 -6.77
N PHE A 71 12.74 15.34 -6.56
CA PHE A 71 11.89 14.49 -5.73
C PHE A 71 11.79 15.04 -4.30
N GLU A 72 12.92 15.41 -3.69
CA GLU A 72 13.00 15.94 -2.32
C GLU A 72 12.40 17.35 -2.19
N SER A 73 12.33 18.12 -3.28
CA SER A 73 11.58 19.39 -3.28
C SER A 73 10.08 19.20 -3.03
N ILE A 74 9.55 18.01 -3.38
CA ILE A 74 8.15 17.63 -3.18
C ILE A 74 7.98 16.77 -1.93
N ALA A 75 8.84 15.77 -1.71
CA ALA A 75 8.76 14.81 -0.59
C ALA A 75 9.26 15.39 0.74
N GLY A 76 10.16 16.38 0.70
CA GLY A 76 11.00 16.76 1.82
C GLY A 76 12.25 15.87 1.93
N PRO A 77 13.11 16.12 2.93
CA PRO A 77 14.34 15.35 3.11
C PRO A 77 14.04 13.90 3.52
N ALA A 78 14.91 12.98 3.12
CA ALA A 78 14.83 11.58 3.54
C ALA A 78 15.01 11.46 5.06
N MET A 79 14.19 10.64 5.71
CA MET A 79 14.32 10.27 7.12
C MET A 79 15.47 9.29 7.36
N GLN A 80 15.72 8.42 6.37
CA GLN A 80 16.75 7.39 6.43
C GLN A 80 17.27 7.12 5.02
N MET A 81 18.54 6.77 4.92
CA MET A 81 19.19 6.31 3.71
C MET A 81 19.86 4.96 4.00
N LEU A 82 19.67 4.00 3.12
CA LEU A 82 20.18 2.63 3.22
C LEU A 82 20.93 2.32 1.92
N ASP A 83 22.18 1.89 2.04
CA ASP A 83 22.96 1.40 0.90
C ASP A 83 22.53 -0.03 0.58
N ASN A 84 22.19 -0.29 -0.70
CA ASN A 84 21.76 -1.60 -1.16
C ASN A 84 22.95 -2.49 -1.59
N GLY A 85 24.17 -1.96 -1.63
CA GLY A 85 25.40 -2.70 -1.95
C GLY A 85 25.66 -2.91 -3.45
N ASP A 86 24.74 -2.51 -4.31
CA ASP A 86 24.84 -2.54 -5.79
C ASP A 86 25.11 -1.16 -6.39
N GLY A 87 25.45 -0.17 -5.55
CA GLY A 87 25.61 1.23 -5.94
C GLY A 87 24.30 2.03 -6.00
N SER A 88 23.16 1.40 -5.67
CA SER A 88 21.90 2.09 -5.42
C SER A 88 21.70 2.37 -3.92
N GLN A 89 20.89 3.40 -3.63
CA GLN A 89 20.56 3.79 -2.26
C GLN A 89 19.05 3.91 -2.11
N ALA A 90 18.48 3.16 -1.17
CA ALA A 90 17.11 3.30 -0.74
C ALA A 90 16.98 4.49 0.21
N ARG A 91 16.04 5.39 -0.06
CA ARG A 91 15.77 6.59 0.73
C ARG A 91 14.33 6.54 1.23
N LEU A 92 14.14 6.60 2.54
CA LEU A 92 12.82 6.54 3.17
C LEU A 92 12.30 7.94 3.48
N TYR A 93 11.06 8.20 3.13
CA TYR A 93 10.36 9.47 3.31
C TYR A 93 9.04 9.25 4.04
N ARG A 94 8.56 10.31 4.69
CA ARG A 94 7.19 10.40 5.21
C ARG A 94 6.45 11.52 4.50
N VAL A 95 5.58 11.16 3.57
CA VAL A 95 4.84 12.09 2.71
C VAL A 95 3.36 11.96 2.99
N ASP A 96 2.72 13.05 3.43
CA ASP A 96 1.29 13.07 3.81
C ASP A 96 0.89 11.98 4.83
N GLY A 97 1.85 11.55 5.66
CA GLY A 97 1.68 10.47 6.64
C GLY A 97 1.94 9.05 6.12
N CYS A 98 2.28 8.90 4.84
CA CYS A 98 2.58 7.64 4.17
C CYS A 98 4.08 7.34 4.14
N HIS A 99 4.42 6.06 4.20
CA HIS A 99 5.78 5.58 4.02
C HIS A 99 6.06 5.40 2.53
N VAL A 100 6.98 6.21 2.02
CA VAL A 100 7.44 6.17 0.64
C VAL A 100 8.92 5.86 0.66
N MET A 101 9.34 4.88 -0.14
CA MET A 101 10.75 4.59 -0.35
C MET A 101 11.09 4.90 -1.80
N ALA A 102 12.14 5.69 -2.02
CA ALA A 102 12.68 5.91 -3.35
C ALA A 102 14.06 5.25 -3.44
N THR A 103 14.23 4.34 -4.39
CA THR A 103 15.56 3.81 -4.72
C THR A 103 16.17 4.73 -5.74
N ALA A 104 17.40 5.15 -5.49
CA ALA A 104 18.15 5.99 -6.42
C ALA A 104 19.44 5.31 -6.85
N THR A 105 19.71 5.36 -8.15
CA THR A 105 20.97 4.92 -8.75
C THR A 105 21.70 6.17 -9.24
N GLY A 106 22.84 6.49 -8.62
CA GLY A 106 23.47 7.80 -8.80
C GLY A 106 22.60 8.94 -8.26
N SER A 107 22.28 9.92 -9.11
CA SER A 107 21.44 11.08 -8.76
C SER A 107 19.97 10.93 -9.15
N THR A 108 19.57 9.76 -9.65
CA THR A 108 18.31 9.55 -10.34
C THR A 108 17.46 8.51 -9.63
N ILE A 109 16.15 8.75 -9.52
CA ILE A 109 15.19 7.80 -8.97
C ILE A 109 15.02 6.64 -9.95
N SER A 110 15.32 5.41 -9.52
CA SER A 110 15.16 4.18 -10.30
C SER A 110 13.93 3.37 -9.90
N ALA A 111 13.48 3.50 -8.65
CA ALA A 111 12.24 2.86 -8.19
C ALA A 111 11.52 3.71 -7.12
N LEU A 112 10.20 3.55 -7.04
CA LEU A 112 9.33 4.13 -6.02
C LEU A 112 8.45 3.06 -5.40
N THR A 113 8.56 2.89 -4.09
CA THR A 113 7.75 1.97 -3.31
C THR A 113 6.81 2.73 -2.37
N LEU A 114 5.54 2.32 -2.36
CA LEU A 114 4.52 2.82 -1.44
C LEU A 114 3.99 1.69 -0.58
N GLN A 115 3.99 1.90 0.74
CA GLN A 115 3.22 1.05 1.65
C GLN A 115 1.74 1.49 1.62
N LEU A 116 0.87 0.59 1.18
CA LEU A 116 -0.56 0.82 1.02
C LEU A 116 -1.28 0.80 2.37
N ALA A 117 -2.09 1.84 2.57
CA ALA A 117 -2.98 1.97 3.71
C ALA A 117 -4.25 2.73 3.27
N PRO A 118 -5.34 2.78 4.07
CA PRO A 118 -6.56 3.48 3.67
C PRO A 118 -6.36 4.95 3.25
N ARG A 119 -5.30 5.61 3.74
CA ARG A 119 -4.92 6.98 3.36
C ARG A 119 -3.67 7.07 2.46
N CYS A 120 -3.08 5.91 2.14
CA CYS A 120 -1.84 5.80 1.38
C CYS A 120 -2.13 4.94 0.16
N SER A 121 -2.69 5.60 -0.85
CA SER A 121 -3.06 4.97 -2.12
C SER A 121 -2.96 6.03 -3.19
N VAL A 122 -2.52 5.63 -4.37
CA VAL A 122 -2.37 6.49 -5.54
C VAL A 122 -3.09 5.85 -6.72
N PRO A 123 -3.64 6.63 -7.65
CA PRO A 123 -4.24 6.07 -8.85
C PRO A 123 -3.16 5.40 -9.71
N LEU A 124 -3.29 4.10 -9.98
CA LEU A 124 -2.35 3.37 -10.83
C LEU A 124 -2.17 4.03 -12.20
N SER A 125 -3.24 4.64 -12.73
CA SER A 125 -3.23 5.35 -14.01
C SER A 125 -2.31 6.58 -14.06
N ALA A 126 -1.86 7.12 -12.91
CA ALA A 126 -0.88 8.20 -12.90
C ALA A 126 0.54 7.74 -13.23
N MET A 127 0.84 6.45 -12.98
CA MET A 127 2.12 5.81 -13.29
C MET A 127 2.04 4.99 -14.58
N LEU A 128 0.94 4.26 -14.75
CA LEU A 128 0.63 3.41 -15.90
C LEU A 128 -0.74 3.78 -16.51
N PRO A 129 -0.81 4.83 -17.35
CA PRO A 129 -2.06 5.28 -17.98
C PRO A 129 -2.84 4.19 -18.73
N ASN A 130 -2.15 3.20 -19.29
CA ASN A 130 -2.78 2.12 -20.06
C ASN A 130 -3.02 0.83 -19.26
N ALA A 131 -2.72 0.80 -17.96
CA ALA A 131 -3.00 -0.37 -17.12
C ALA A 131 -4.49 -0.51 -16.78
N PRO A 132 -4.98 -1.73 -16.49
CA PRO A 132 -6.33 -1.94 -15.99
C PRO A 132 -6.63 -1.10 -14.74
N ALA A 133 -7.81 -0.48 -14.70
CA ALA A 133 -8.23 0.32 -13.56
C ALA A 133 -8.38 -0.57 -12.32
N MET A 134 -7.64 -0.24 -11.25
CA MET A 134 -7.63 -1.00 -10.00
C MET A 134 -7.64 -0.05 -8.80
N ASN A 135 -8.41 -0.41 -7.77
CA ASN A 135 -8.37 0.30 -6.50
C ASN A 135 -7.28 -0.30 -5.60
N LEU A 136 -6.15 0.40 -5.51
CA LEU A 136 -4.99 -0.09 -4.76
C LEU A 136 -5.28 -0.23 -3.25
N ALA A 137 -6.14 0.61 -2.66
CA ALA A 137 -6.44 0.57 -1.23
C ALA A 137 -7.13 -0.73 -0.77
N THR A 138 -7.88 -1.38 -1.66
CA THR A 138 -8.60 -2.64 -1.40
C THR A 138 -8.10 -3.79 -2.27
N LEU A 139 -6.93 -3.64 -2.90
CA LEU A 139 -6.43 -4.59 -3.87
C LEU A 139 -6.10 -5.94 -3.22
N ARG A 140 -6.45 -7.01 -3.92
CA ARG A 140 -6.10 -8.38 -3.56
C ARG A 140 -5.50 -9.08 -4.78
N PHE A 141 -4.69 -10.11 -4.53
CA PHE A 141 -4.01 -10.84 -5.58
C PHE A 141 -4.95 -11.45 -6.63
N ALA A 142 -6.16 -11.86 -6.26
CA ALA A 142 -7.18 -12.35 -7.20
C ALA A 142 -7.53 -11.33 -8.30
N ALA A 143 -7.46 -10.03 -8.03
CA ALA A 143 -7.69 -8.99 -9.03
C ALA A 143 -6.49 -8.85 -9.98
N LEU A 144 -5.26 -8.97 -9.47
CA LEU A 144 -4.03 -8.93 -10.27
C LEU A 144 -3.97 -10.08 -11.27
N PHE A 145 -4.38 -11.29 -10.86
CA PHE A 145 -4.43 -12.44 -11.77
C PHE A 145 -5.43 -12.24 -12.90
N LYS A 146 -6.57 -11.60 -12.64
CA LYS A 146 -7.55 -11.25 -13.67
C LYS A 146 -7.05 -10.13 -14.59
N ALA A 147 -6.19 -9.25 -14.07
CA ALA A 147 -5.57 -8.16 -14.81
C ALA A 147 -4.40 -8.62 -15.70
N GLY A 148 -4.02 -9.90 -15.63
CA GLY A 148 -2.92 -10.46 -16.43
C GLY A 148 -1.53 -10.19 -15.83
N ALA A 149 -1.43 -10.06 -14.51
CA ALA A 149 -0.14 -9.99 -13.83
C ALA A 149 0.73 -11.23 -14.14
N SER A 150 2.03 -11.00 -14.33
CA SER A 150 3.08 -12.00 -14.53
C SER A 150 3.85 -12.25 -13.23
N ASP A 151 4.84 -13.14 -13.31
CA ASP A 151 5.86 -13.35 -12.25
C ASP A 151 5.25 -13.60 -10.87
N ILE A 152 4.16 -14.37 -10.88
CA ILE A 152 3.40 -14.71 -9.69
C ILE A 152 4.22 -15.71 -8.87
N GLY A 153 4.66 -15.28 -7.70
CA GLY A 153 5.58 -16.05 -6.88
C GLY A 153 5.34 -15.87 -5.39
N LEU A 154 6.11 -16.63 -4.62
CA LEU A 154 6.23 -16.45 -3.19
C LEU A 154 7.62 -15.92 -2.91
N ALA A 155 7.70 -14.75 -2.30
CA ALA A 155 8.93 -14.23 -1.75
C ALA A 155 9.09 -14.76 -0.34
N CYS A 156 9.62 -15.97 -0.29
CA CYS A 156 10.40 -16.51 0.81
C CYS A 156 11.78 -16.86 0.23
N ALA A 157 12.84 -16.82 1.01
CA ALA A 157 14.15 -17.36 0.60
C ALA A 157 14.09 -18.90 0.51
N GLY A 158 13.37 -19.43 -0.47
CA GLY A 158 13.03 -20.84 -0.59
C GLY A 158 11.86 -21.28 0.30
N PHE A 159 11.16 -22.33 -0.14
CA PHE A 159 10.04 -22.92 0.60
C PHE A 159 10.46 -23.56 1.91
N ALA A 160 11.70 -24.07 1.97
CA ALA A 160 12.33 -24.52 3.20
C ALA A 160 12.31 -23.43 4.28
N GLU A 161 12.49 -22.19 3.86
CA GLU A 161 12.47 -21.04 4.73
C GLU A 161 11.07 -20.48 4.91
N CYS A 162 10.07 -20.69 4.05
CA CYS A 162 8.68 -20.22 4.33
C CYS A 162 8.10 -20.80 5.65
N GLY A 163 8.60 -21.97 6.11
CA GLY A 163 8.24 -22.54 7.40
C GLY A 163 8.81 -21.79 8.62
N ASN A 164 9.82 -20.93 8.40
CA ASN A 164 10.53 -20.11 9.39
C ASN A 164 10.79 -18.65 8.94
N ALA A 165 10.24 -18.23 7.80
CA ALA A 165 10.50 -16.94 7.20
C ALA A 165 9.86 -15.91 8.11
N SER A 166 10.63 -14.92 8.52
CA SER A 166 10.13 -13.91 9.45
C SER A 166 8.97 -13.10 8.86
N ASP A 167 8.82 -13.07 7.52
CA ASP A 167 7.76 -12.37 6.81
C ASP A 167 7.55 -12.96 5.39
N PRO A 168 6.75 -14.04 5.25
CA PRO A 168 6.45 -14.60 3.94
C PRO A 168 5.50 -13.67 3.18
N SER A 169 5.74 -13.49 1.87
CA SER A 169 4.89 -12.63 1.03
C SER A 169 4.56 -13.27 -0.31
N VAL A 170 3.41 -12.89 -0.86
CA VAL A 170 3.03 -13.18 -2.25
C VAL A 170 3.46 -12.01 -3.11
N GLN A 171 3.99 -12.31 -4.29
CA GLN A 171 4.41 -11.31 -5.26
C GLN A 171 3.79 -11.57 -6.62
N ALA A 172 3.57 -10.49 -7.37
CA ALA A 172 3.18 -10.51 -8.76
C ALA A 172 3.61 -9.20 -9.40
N SER A 173 3.87 -9.23 -10.70
CA SER A 173 4.30 -8.06 -11.46
C SER A 173 3.32 -7.74 -12.57
N LEU A 174 3.19 -6.46 -12.92
CA LEU A 174 2.44 -6.02 -14.09
C LEU A 174 3.33 -5.11 -14.92
N GLY A 175 3.54 -5.49 -16.18
CA GLY A 175 4.26 -4.67 -17.13
C GLY A 175 3.38 -3.60 -17.75
N GLY A 176 3.89 -2.37 -17.77
CA GLY A 176 3.37 -1.29 -18.60
C GLY A 176 3.59 -1.56 -20.08
N SER A 177 2.75 -0.96 -20.91
CA SER A 177 2.91 -1.01 -22.36
C SER A 177 4.16 -0.22 -22.82
N GLN A 178 4.51 -0.33 -24.10
CA GLN A 178 5.54 0.54 -24.69
C GLN A 178 5.19 2.04 -24.53
N ALA A 179 3.90 2.38 -24.54
CA ALA A 179 3.45 3.76 -24.34
C ALA A 179 3.62 4.23 -22.88
N ASP A 180 3.71 3.29 -21.94
CA ASP A 180 4.04 3.54 -20.53
C ASP A 180 5.54 3.40 -20.25
N GLY A 181 6.38 3.49 -21.28
CA GLY A 181 7.85 3.44 -21.14
C GLY A 181 8.38 2.12 -20.61
N PHE A 182 7.63 1.02 -20.74
CA PHE A 182 7.96 -0.29 -20.15
C PHE A 182 8.16 -0.23 -18.62
N LEU A 183 7.47 0.69 -17.94
CA LEU A 183 7.47 0.74 -16.49
C LEU A 183 6.85 -0.55 -15.93
N MET A 184 7.51 -1.17 -14.96
CA MET A 184 7.04 -2.35 -14.25
C MET A 184 6.44 -1.94 -12.91
N VAL A 185 5.42 -2.69 -12.48
CA VAL A 185 4.81 -2.54 -11.16
C VAL A 185 4.81 -3.88 -10.45
N ASP A 186 5.55 -3.95 -9.37
CA ASP A 186 5.57 -5.09 -8.47
C ASP A 186 4.57 -4.88 -7.34
N PHE A 187 3.79 -5.91 -7.07
CA PHE A 187 2.83 -5.96 -5.98
C PHE A 187 3.33 -6.99 -4.97
N SER A 188 3.35 -6.61 -3.69
CA SER A 188 3.63 -7.51 -2.59
C SER A 188 2.50 -7.48 -1.58
N GLY A 189 2.21 -8.65 -1.00
CA GLY A 189 1.32 -8.78 0.14
C GLY A 189 1.87 -9.76 1.16
N SER A 190 2.05 -9.28 2.39
CA SER A 190 2.53 -10.07 3.52
C SER A 190 1.45 -11.07 3.97
N ILE A 191 1.89 -12.29 4.24
CA ILE A 191 1.08 -13.41 4.71
C ILE A 191 1.13 -13.38 6.24
N THR A 192 0.23 -12.60 6.84
CA THR A 192 0.26 -12.30 8.29
C THR A 192 -0.93 -12.82 9.07
N THR A 193 -2.03 -13.17 8.40
CA THR A 193 -3.22 -13.70 9.09
C THR A 193 -3.20 -15.23 9.17
N ASP A 194 -3.83 -15.80 10.19
CA ASP A 194 -3.93 -17.27 10.33
C ASP A 194 -4.55 -17.93 9.08
N ALA A 195 -5.48 -17.25 8.42
CA ALA A 195 -6.09 -17.73 7.19
C ALA A 195 -5.10 -17.73 6.01
N ASP A 196 -4.29 -16.67 5.86
CA ASP A 196 -3.27 -16.59 4.81
C ASP A 196 -2.15 -17.61 5.06
N VAL A 197 -1.73 -17.78 6.32
CA VAL A 197 -0.73 -18.79 6.72
C VAL A 197 -1.24 -20.21 6.45
N ALA A 198 -2.50 -20.52 6.79
CA ALA A 198 -3.09 -21.82 6.48
C ALA A 198 -3.20 -22.05 4.96
N ALA A 199 -3.53 -21.01 4.19
CA ALA A 199 -3.55 -21.09 2.73
C ALA A 199 -2.15 -21.35 2.15
N LEU A 200 -1.12 -20.66 2.66
CA LEU A 200 0.27 -20.89 2.30
C LEU A 200 0.67 -22.34 2.59
N GLN A 201 0.37 -22.85 3.78
CA GLN A 201 0.67 -24.25 4.14
C GLN A 201 0.01 -25.27 3.20
N GLN A 202 -1.19 -24.98 2.70
CA GLN A 202 -1.85 -25.83 1.69
C GLN A 202 -1.11 -25.80 0.35
N VAL A 203 -0.66 -24.61 -0.10
CA VAL A 203 0.16 -24.49 -1.31
C VAL A 203 1.42 -25.35 -1.16
N MET A 204 2.13 -25.20 -0.04
CA MET A 204 3.36 -25.96 0.23
C MET A 204 3.12 -27.48 0.26
N ALA A 205 2.05 -27.94 0.91
CA ALA A 205 1.74 -29.37 1.02
C ALA A 205 1.38 -30.00 -0.33
N ILE A 206 0.65 -29.28 -1.18
CA ILE A 206 0.28 -29.73 -2.53
C ILE A 206 1.54 -29.82 -3.41
N GLU A 207 2.39 -28.79 -3.38
CA GLU A 207 3.64 -28.78 -4.15
C GLU A 207 4.62 -29.87 -3.71
N ALA A 208 4.80 -30.05 -2.40
CA ALA A 208 5.63 -31.13 -1.86
C ALA A 208 5.16 -32.50 -2.35
N THR A 209 3.84 -32.74 -2.31
CA THR A 209 3.24 -33.99 -2.81
C THR A 209 3.49 -34.17 -4.31
N ARG A 210 3.32 -33.10 -5.10
CA ARG A 210 3.48 -33.12 -6.56
C ARG A 210 4.93 -33.38 -6.99
N LEU A 211 5.89 -32.81 -6.26
CA LEU A 211 7.32 -32.97 -6.52
C LEU A 211 7.89 -34.28 -5.92
N GLY A 212 7.08 -35.09 -5.24
CA GLY A 212 7.53 -36.31 -4.58
C GLY A 212 8.51 -36.04 -3.43
N LYS A 213 8.47 -34.84 -2.86
CA LYS A 213 9.34 -34.38 -1.77
C LYS A 213 8.57 -34.42 -0.45
N SER A 214 9.23 -34.86 0.62
CA SER A 214 8.64 -34.87 1.96
C SER A 214 9.05 -33.60 2.71
N GLY A 215 8.12 -32.67 2.90
CA GLY A 215 8.32 -31.51 3.79
C GLY A 215 9.13 -30.35 3.17
N PRO A 216 9.80 -29.51 4.00
CA PRO A 216 10.41 -28.25 3.59
C PRO A 216 11.60 -28.37 2.61
N ASP A 217 12.01 -29.56 2.16
CA ASP A 217 13.14 -29.78 1.24
C ASP A 217 12.89 -29.35 -0.23
N LEU A 218 12.01 -28.37 -0.40
CA LEU A 218 11.74 -27.70 -1.66
C LEU A 218 12.83 -26.64 -1.90
N ASP A 219 13.80 -26.97 -2.76
CA ASP A 219 14.77 -26.02 -3.28
C ASP A 219 14.10 -25.04 -4.24
N ALA A 220 14.56 -23.78 -4.23
CA ALA A 220 13.98 -22.70 -5.06
C ALA A 220 13.97 -23.05 -6.56
N ALA A 221 14.96 -23.83 -7.03
CA ALA A 221 15.08 -24.24 -8.42
C ALA A 221 13.98 -25.22 -8.90
N ALA A 222 13.41 -26.04 -8.01
CA ALA A 222 12.30 -26.92 -8.38
C ALA A 222 10.97 -26.17 -8.54
N TYR A 223 10.88 -24.98 -7.96
CA TYR A 223 9.67 -24.14 -7.92
C TYR A 223 9.56 -23.21 -9.13
N ASP A 224 10.69 -22.62 -9.54
CA ASP A 224 10.77 -21.65 -10.64
C ASP A 224 10.36 -22.24 -12.01
N HIS A 225 10.26 -23.58 -12.08
CA HIS A 225 9.88 -24.31 -13.29
C HIS A 225 8.56 -25.06 -13.17
N ASP A 226 7.78 -24.88 -12.11
CA ASP A 226 6.46 -25.48 -12.05
C ASP A 226 5.39 -24.66 -12.79
N PRO A 227 4.82 -25.16 -13.91
CA PRO A 227 3.73 -24.49 -14.59
C PRO A 227 2.40 -24.48 -13.82
N GLN A 228 2.20 -25.35 -12.81
CA GLN A 228 0.92 -25.43 -12.08
C GLN A 228 0.85 -24.49 -10.89
N LEU A 229 2.00 -24.13 -10.36
CA LEU A 229 2.14 -23.32 -9.19
C LEU A 229 1.43 -21.96 -9.26
N PRO A 230 1.54 -21.15 -10.33
CA PRO A 230 0.81 -19.88 -10.40
C PRO A 230 -0.71 -20.06 -10.21
N ALA A 231 -1.28 -21.13 -10.77
CA ALA A 231 -2.70 -21.45 -10.60
C ALA A 231 -3.03 -21.85 -9.15
N LEU A 232 -2.11 -22.53 -8.47
CA LEU A 232 -2.25 -22.92 -7.06
C LEU A 232 -2.15 -21.71 -6.12
N ILE A 233 -1.16 -20.83 -6.33
CA ILE A 233 -1.05 -19.55 -5.62
C ILE A 233 -2.33 -18.75 -5.85
N GLN A 234 -2.80 -18.67 -7.09
CA GLN A 234 -4.05 -17.98 -7.39
C GLN A 234 -5.25 -18.55 -6.63
N ALA A 235 -5.38 -19.88 -6.58
CA ALA A 235 -6.51 -20.56 -5.96
C ALA A 235 -6.51 -20.47 -4.42
N ARG A 236 -5.34 -20.29 -3.79
CA ARG A 236 -5.20 -20.31 -2.32
C ARG A 236 -4.91 -18.94 -1.73
N LEU A 237 -4.08 -18.15 -2.40
CA LEU A 237 -3.57 -16.87 -1.94
C LEU A 237 -4.13 -15.68 -2.72
N GLY A 238 -5.09 -15.90 -3.63
CA GLY A 238 -5.81 -14.80 -4.29
C GLY A 238 -6.55 -13.87 -3.32
N ASN A 239 -6.84 -14.34 -2.11
CA ASN A 239 -7.38 -13.51 -1.05
C ASN A 239 -6.30 -12.79 -0.24
N VAL A 240 -5.00 -12.86 -0.51
CA VAL A 240 -4.03 -12.01 0.19
C VAL A 240 -4.22 -10.55 -0.24
N LYS A 241 -4.20 -9.63 0.72
CA LYS A 241 -4.28 -8.19 0.44
C LYS A 241 -2.91 -7.71 -0.03
N VAL A 242 -2.88 -6.83 -1.03
CA VAL A 242 -1.66 -6.10 -1.38
C VAL A 242 -1.42 -5.01 -0.35
N ASP A 243 -0.22 -4.96 0.22
CA ASP A 243 0.20 -3.95 1.19
C ASP A 243 1.35 -3.08 0.69
N THR A 244 2.02 -3.47 -0.39
CA THR A 244 3.16 -2.75 -0.94
C THR A 244 3.10 -2.78 -2.46
N ILE A 245 3.40 -1.64 -3.07
CA ILE A 245 3.57 -1.51 -4.52
C ILE A 245 4.91 -0.86 -4.81
N THR A 246 5.62 -1.35 -5.83
CA THR A 246 6.87 -0.77 -6.31
C THR A 246 6.77 -0.50 -7.79
N PHE A 247 7.08 0.73 -8.20
CA PHE A 247 7.21 1.14 -9.58
C PHE A 247 8.69 1.22 -9.93
N HIS A 248 9.12 0.64 -11.04
CA HIS A 248 10.49 0.76 -11.51
C HIS A 248 10.56 0.63 -13.03
N ALA A 249 11.63 1.14 -13.64
CA ALA A 249 11.88 0.88 -15.05
C ALA A 249 12.16 -0.62 -15.27
N SER A 250 11.71 -1.18 -16.39
CA SER A 250 12.18 -2.50 -16.82
C SER A 250 13.72 -2.48 -16.92
N PRO A 251 14.42 -3.51 -16.40
CA PRO A 251 15.86 -3.65 -16.58
C PRO A 251 16.27 -3.78 -18.05
#